data_AF-A0A7C6WYR6-F1
#
_entry.id   AF-A0A7C6WYR6-F1
#
_cell.length_a   1.000
_cell.length_b   1.000
_cell.length_c   1.000
_cell.angle_alpha   90.00
_cell.angle_beta   90.00
_cell.angle_gamma   90.00
#
_symmetry.space_group_name_H-M   'P 1'
#
loop_
_entity.id
_entity.type
_entity.pdbx_description
1 polymer ?
#
loop_
_entity_poly.entity_id
_entity_poly.type
_entity_poly.pdbx_seq_one_letter_code
_entity_poly.pdbx_strand_id
1 'polypeptide(L)'
;MIPRRDPTGGTVYCHGFLKLKLMLTVLVITTFVYFGGSKPVYGIIDRISASGYNPSPDMEIGDADGFIPWFERDLSYVTRIVRENDGKLNRLSGLRVAMRLRGEVRFLEQEIRRLQDNPSYTHPALGFHVYDTDATGWLHVLYKAQDVRKNILASHLDPSFVDDTNINKLTDGTPLYEPELGKLPRVEEVVDALEGITLPAKVFHDYKVYILPFSMGEISGLGSEGYMLLGAPPVNCTVMEHQIAFTIAHELGHHVHMTFLGSTYEENPKGWEEYMSIRGIPLWSADGDINSRAWFESTEETFAEDVRVLFGAKQAASWPHGTVYKDPRRDPAVAQRLKVFIDTLTDTC
;
A
#
# COMPACT_ATOMS: atom_id res chain seq x y z
N MET A 1 -8.68 -10.83 -2.59
CA MET A 1 -9.00 -12.26 -2.59
C MET A 1 -9.88 -12.64 -3.78
N ILE A 2 -9.54 -13.71 -4.52
CA ILE A 2 -10.48 -14.46 -5.37
C ILE A 2 -10.36 -15.94 -4.97
N PRO A 3 -11.27 -16.50 -4.15
CA PRO A 3 -11.17 -17.89 -3.74
C PRO A 3 -11.51 -18.78 -4.93
N ARG A 4 -10.55 -19.59 -5.39
CA ARG A 4 -10.81 -20.65 -6.37
C ARG A 4 -11.41 -21.87 -5.66
N ARG A 5 -12.45 -22.47 -6.26
CA ARG A 5 -13.01 -23.75 -5.84
C ARG A 5 -12.05 -24.87 -6.27
N ASP A 6 -11.52 -25.59 -5.28
CA ASP A 6 -10.82 -26.89 -5.35
C ASP A 6 -9.43 -26.94 -6.03
N PRO A 7 -8.38 -27.48 -5.38
CA PRO A 7 -7.06 -27.65 -5.96
C PRO A 7 -6.93 -29.06 -6.53
N THR A 8 -7.27 -29.24 -7.81
CA THR A 8 -6.78 -30.39 -8.57
C THR A 8 -6.15 -29.92 -9.87
N GLY A 9 -4.83 -29.73 -9.84
CA GLY A 9 -4.07 -29.51 -11.07
C GLY A 9 -2.70 -28.88 -10.89
N GLY A 10 -1.68 -29.72 -10.82
CA GLY A 10 -0.39 -29.52 -11.48
C GLY A 10 0.44 -28.29 -11.10
N THR A 11 1.37 -28.48 -10.18
CA THR A 11 2.60 -27.68 -10.06
C THR A 11 3.33 -27.55 -11.40
N VAL A 12 3.65 -26.32 -11.80
CA VAL A 12 4.75 -26.04 -12.72
C VAL A 12 5.86 -25.37 -11.92
N TYR A 13 6.92 -26.13 -11.69
CA TYR A 13 8.21 -25.62 -11.24
C TYR A 13 8.92 -24.92 -12.40
N CYS A 14 9.43 -23.71 -12.16
CA CYS A 14 10.63 -23.22 -12.84
C CYS A 14 11.61 -22.66 -11.82
N HIS A 15 12.77 -23.30 -11.77
CA HIS A 15 13.95 -22.98 -10.97
C HIS A 15 14.67 -21.72 -11.49
N GLY A 16 15.35 -20.99 -10.59
CA GLY A 16 16.38 -20.02 -10.98
C GLY A 16 16.90 -19.09 -9.88
N PHE A 17 17.63 -19.64 -8.90
CA PHE A 17 18.74 -19.04 -8.11
C PHE A 17 19.02 -17.51 -8.19
N LEU A 18 19.12 -16.82 -7.03
CA LEU A 18 20.41 -16.53 -6.34
C LEU A 18 20.19 -15.79 -5.00
N LYS A 19 20.37 -16.49 -3.87
CA LYS A 19 20.75 -15.90 -2.57
C LYS A 19 22.27 -15.75 -2.56
N LEU A 20 22.80 -14.53 -2.58
CA LEU A 20 23.97 -14.09 -1.79
C LEU A 20 24.31 -12.63 -2.11
N LYS A 21 23.81 -11.68 -1.32
CA LYS A 21 24.46 -10.38 -1.08
C LYS A 21 24.10 -9.82 0.30
N LEU A 22 24.18 -10.70 1.29
CA LEU A 22 24.22 -10.36 2.71
C LEU A 22 25.70 -10.34 3.13
N MET A 23 26.46 -9.31 2.72
CA MET A 23 27.84 -9.04 3.21
C MET A 23 28.35 -7.64 2.80
N LEU A 24 27.49 -6.65 2.55
CA LEU A 24 27.93 -5.27 2.22
C LEU A 24 27.23 -4.16 3.01
N THR A 25 26.50 -4.49 4.08
CA THR A 25 25.76 -3.49 4.88
C THR A 25 26.47 -3.11 6.18
N VAL A 26 27.56 -3.80 6.54
CA VAL A 26 28.33 -3.54 7.79
C VAL A 26 29.52 -2.60 7.58
N LEU A 27 29.85 -2.19 6.33
CA LEU A 27 30.96 -1.26 6.06
C LEU A 27 30.54 0.21 5.87
N VAL A 28 29.25 0.52 5.79
CA VAL A 28 28.73 1.87 5.50
C VAL A 28 28.42 2.68 6.77
N ILE A 29 28.27 2.02 7.92
CA ILE A 29 27.91 2.70 9.18
C ILE A 29 29.15 3.22 9.94
N THR A 30 30.35 2.71 9.66
CA THR A 30 31.57 3.09 10.41
C THR A 30 32.29 4.33 9.86
N THR A 31 31.94 4.80 8.66
CA THR A 31 32.61 5.97 8.04
C THR A 31 31.90 7.30 8.29
N PHE A 32 30.62 7.29 8.71
CA PHE A 32 29.84 8.50 8.99
C PHE A 32 30.07 9.09 10.41
N VAL A 33 30.74 8.36 11.30
CA VAL A 33 30.96 8.80 12.69
C VAL A 33 32.33 9.48 12.90
N TYR A 34 33.27 9.42 11.93
CA TYR A 34 34.66 9.87 12.16
C TYR A 34 35.15 11.09 11.37
N PHE A 35 34.35 11.70 10.49
CA PHE A 35 34.72 12.97 9.86
C PHE A 35 33.67 14.05 10.11
N GLY A 36 33.73 14.60 11.32
CA GLY A 36 33.07 15.85 11.65
C GLY A 36 33.67 17.04 10.88
N GLY A 37 32.82 18.03 10.67
CA GLY A 37 33.22 19.42 10.44
C GLY A 37 33.34 19.84 8.98
N SER A 38 32.25 20.39 8.43
CA SER A 38 32.23 21.63 7.62
C SER A 38 30.82 21.91 7.07
N LYS A 39 30.08 22.85 7.69
CA LYS A 39 29.09 23.66 6.93
C LYS A 39 29.89 24.58 6.01
N PRO A 40 29.49 24.84 4.75
CA PRO A 40 28.67 26.05 4.52
C PRO A 40 27.74 26.02 3.27
N VAL A 41 26.90 27.06 3.15
CA VAL A 41 26.25 27.61 1.92
C VAL A 41 24.90 27.06 1.42
N TYR A 42 24.33 25.95 1.90
CA TYR A 42 23.00 25.52 1.38
C TYR A 42 21.79 26.36 1.87
N GLY A 43 21.89 27.01 3.03
CA GLY A 43 20.74 27.70 3.66
C GLY A 43 20.28 29.02 3.02
N ILE A 44 21.05 29.60 2.08
CA ILE A 44 20.69 30.88 1.45
C ILE A 44 19.91 30.66 0.14
N ILE A 45 20.08 29.53 -0.53
CA ILE A 45 19.37 29.22 -1.78
C ILE A 45 17.93 28.72 -1.51
N ASP A 46 17.72 27.98 -0.41
CA ASP A 46 16.40 27.45 -0.06
C ASP A 46 15.36 28.56 0.20
N ARG A 47 15.77 29.74 0.67
CA ARG A 47 14.88 30.90 0.89
C ARG A 47 14.56 31.70 -0.38
N ILE A 48 15.37 31.62 -1.43
CA ILE A 48 15.16 32.42 -2.66
C ILE A 48 14.21 31.71 -3.66
N SER A 49 14.00 30.39 -3.52
CA SER A 49 13.09 29.63 -4.40
C SER A 49 11.65 29.49 -3.89
N ALA A 50 11.30 30.15 -2.76
CA ALA A 50 9.99 30.06 -2.14
C ALA A 50 8.90 30.93 -2.79
N SER A 51 9.25 31.74 -3.80
CA SER A 51 8.29 32.57 -4.53
C SER A 51 8.28 32.23 -6.03
N GLY A 52 7.28 31.48 -6.47
CA GLY A 52 6.87 31.42 -7.87
C GLY A 52 7.61 30.41 -8.75
N TYR A 53 7.68 29.14 -8.36
CA TYR A 53 7.94 28.09 -9.33
C TYR A 53 6.65 27.82 -10.11
N ASN A 54 6.54 28.34 -11.33
CA ASN A 54 5.52 27.88 -12.25
C ASN A 54 5.92 26.47 -12.70
N PRO A 55 5.03 25.46 -12.55
CA PRO A 55 5.30 24.14 -13.09
C PRO A 55 5.60 24.23 -14.58
N SER A 56 6.41 23.31 -15.10
CA SER A 56 6.56 23.14 -16.55
C SER A 56 5.16 22.94 -17.16
N PRO A 57 4.84 23.44 -18.36
CA PRO A 57 3.58 23.13 -19.03
C PRO A 57 3.32 21.60 -19.11
N ASP A 58 4.40 20.82 -19.23
CA ASP A 58 4.35 19.34 -19.24
C ASP A 58 3.98 18.72 -17.87
N MET A 59 3.93 19.52 -16.79
CA MET A 59 3.54 19.12 -15.44
C MET A 59 2.17 19.70 -15.03
N GLU A 60 1.48 20.42 -15.90
CA GLU A 60 0.11 20.87 -15.63
C GLU A 60 -0.79 19.64 -15.44
N ILE A 61 -1.37 19.54 -14.25
CA ILE A 61 -2.38 18.52 -13.92
C ILE A 61 -3.72 19.09 -14.37
N GLY A 62 -4.34 18.46 -15.36
CA GLY A 62 -5.63 18.85 -15.90
C GLY A 62 -6.49 17.63 -16.21
N ASP A 63 -7.81 17.78 -16.03
CA ASP A 63 -8.79 16.69 -16.14
C ASP A 63 -8.92 16.09 -17.54
N ALA A 64 -8.39 16.75 -18.57
CA ALA A 64 -8.68 16.41 -19.97
C ALA A 64 -7.97 15.14 -20.48
N ASP A 65 -6.82 14.77 -19.91
CA ASP A 65 -5.96 13.71 -20.46
C ASP A 65 -5.90 12.44 -19.60
N GLY A 66 -6.27 12.51 -18.32
CA GLY A 66 -6.17 11.40 -17.36
C GLY A 66 -4.75 11.14 -16.82
N PHE A 67 -4.67 10.38 -15.73
CA PHE A 67 -3.42 10.17 -14.98
C PHE A 67 -2.35 9.35 -15.74
N ILE A 68 -2.73 8.37 -16.58
CA ILE A 68 -1.77 7.56 -17.35
C ILE A 68 -1.08 8.40 -18.44
N PRO A 69 -1.81 9.07 -19.35
CA PRO A 69 -1.16 9.89 -20.39
C PRO A 69 -0.37 11.06 -19.80
N TRP A 70 -0.84 11.63 -18.69
CA TRP A 70 -0.05 12.63 -17.94
C TRP A 70 1.29 12.04 -17.48
N PHE A 71 1.29 10.86 -16.88
CA PHE A 71 2.51 10.22 -16.37
C PHE A 71 3.50 9.87 -17.48
N GLU A 72 3.02 9.37 -18.62
CA GLU A 72 3.87 9.06 -19.78
C GLU A 72 4.56 10.32 -20.34
N ARG A 73 3.83 11.44 -20.39
CA ARG A 73 4.42 12.74 -20.76
C ARG A 73 5.41 13.23 -19.71
N ASP A 74 5.10 13.06 -18.44
CA ASP A 74 5.99 13.44 -17.33
C ASP A 74 7.32 12.67 -17.41
N LEU A 75 7.28 11.34 -17.61
CA LEU A 75 8.49 10.53 -17.78
C LEU A 75 9.28 10.93 -19.03
N SER A 76 8.60 11.22 -20.13
CA SER A 76 9.24 11.72 -21.36
C SER A 76 9.95 13.06 -21.13
N TYR A 77 9.30 13.96 -20.37
CA TYR A 77 9.85 15.24 -19.95
C TYR A 77 11.07 15.07 -19.04
N VAL A 78 10.99 14.23 -18.01
CA VAL A 78 12.10 13.96 -17.09
C VAL A 78 13.28 13.34 -17.85
N THR A 79 13.01 12.38 -18.73
CA THR A 79 14.01 11.78 -19.63
C THR A 79 14.72 12.87 -20.42
N ARG A 80 13.95 13.79 -21.03
CA ARG A 80 14.50 14.89 -21.82
C ARG A 80 15.43 15.79 -21.00
N ILE A 81 15.01 16.26 -19.83
CA ILE A 81 15.83 17.17 -19.02
C ILE A 81 17.09 16.51 -18.45
N VAL A 82 17.08 15.19 -18.20
CA VAL A 82 18.26 14.47 -17.69
C VAL A 82 19.17 14.02 -18.83
N ARG A 83 18.63 13.52 -19.96
CA ARG A 83 19.40 12.98 -21.10
C ARG A 83 19.83 14.02 -22.14
N GLU A 84 19.07 15.08 -22.42
CA GLU A 84 19.52 16.14 -23.36
C GLU A 84 20.73 16.93 -22.84
N ASN A 85 21.16 16.68 -21.59
CA ASN A 85 22.43 17.16 -21.06
C ASN A 85 23.64 16.23 -21.39
N ASP A 86 23.42 15.22 -22.25
CA ASP A 86 24.33 14.31 -22.97
C ASP A 86 25.85 14.60 -22.81
N GLY A 87 26.41 14.19 -21.67
CA GLY A 87 27.85 14.07 -21.49
C GLY A 87 28.63 15.37 -21.23
N LYS A 88 27.96 16.52 -21.09
CA LYS A 88 28.61 17.80 -20.69
C LYS A 88 27.83 18.53 -19.60
N LEU A 89 27.53 17.81 -18.53
CA LEU A 89 27.15 18.43 -17.27
C LEU A 89 28.37 19.14 -16.66
N ASN A 90 28.71 20.30 -17.21
CA ASN A 90 29.53 21.26 -16.48
C ASN A 90 28.81 21.52 -15.14
N ARG A 91 29.54 21.72 -14.03
CA ARG A 91 28.96 21.85 -12.67
C ARG A 91 27.72 22.75 -12.60
N LEU A 92 27.63 23.78 -13.45
CA LEU A 92 26.52 24.71 -13.52
C LEU A 92 25.24 24.15 -14.17
N SER A 93 25.32 23.33 -15.23
CA SER A 93 24.12 22.73 -15.83
C SER A 93 23.52 21.66 -14.92
N GLY A 94 24.36 20.87 -14.24
CA GLY A 94 23.88 19.88 -13.26
C GLY A 94 23.25 20.51 -12.04
N LEU A 95 23.82 21.62 -11.55
CA LEU A 95 23.20 22.40 -10.49
C LEU A 95 21.83 22.95 -10.91
N ARG A 96 21.69 23.42 -12.15
CA ARG A 96 20.41 23.92 -12.67
C ARG A 96 19.35 22.81 -12.74
N VAL A 97 19.70 21.63 -13.26
CA VAL A 97 18.80 20.46 -13.31
C VAL A 97 18.41 20.04 -11.89
N ALA A 98 19.36 19.93 -10.97
CA ALA A 98 19.08 19.56 -9.59
C ALA A 98 18.15 20.58 -8.88
N MET A 99 18.36 21.88 -9.07
CA MET A 99 17.47 22.91 -8.52
C MET A 99 16.06 22.81 -9.11
N ARG A 100 15.94 22.55 -10.41
CA ARG A 100 14.66 22.33 -11.09
C ARG A 100 13.92 21.12 -10.50
N LEU A 101 14.57 19.96 -10.46
CA LEU A 101 14.00 18.73 -9.90
C LEU A 101 13.55 18.88 -8.44
N ARG A 102 14.30 19.63 -7.61
CA ARG A 102 13.87 19.94 -6.23
C ARG A 102 12.59 20.79 -6.19
N GLY A 103 12.47 21.77 -7.09
CA GLY A 103 11.25 22.56 -7.26
C GLY A 103 10.06 21.68 -7.64
N GLU A 104 10.27 20.75 -8.57
CA GLU A 104 9.26 19.79 -9.02
C GLU A 104 8.85 18.80 -7.93
N VAL A 105 9.79 18.28 -7.14
CA VAL A 105 9.47 17.43 -5.98
C VAL A 105 8.54 18.18 -5.01
N ARG A 106 8.82 19.45 -4.71
CA ARG A 106 7.94 20.24 -3.83
C ARG A 106 6.55 20.46 -4.42
N PHE A 107 6.45 20.68 -5.73
CA PHE A 107 5.16 20.78 -6.42
C PHE A 107 4.38 19.46 -6.32
N LEU A 108 5.03 18.32 -6.62
CA LEU A 108 4.40 16.99 -6.50
C LEU A 108 3.98 16.69 -5.06
N GLU A 109 4.79 17.07 -4.06
CA GLU A 109 4.41 16.96 -2.64
C GLU A 109 3.19 17.81 -2.27
N GLN A 110 3.03 18.99 -2.88
CA GLN A 110 1.84 19.82 -2.68
C GLN A 110 0.60 19.19 -3.31
N GLU A 111 0.71 18.65 -4.52
CA GLU A 111 -0.42 18.00 -5.19
C GLU A 111 -0.84 16.68 -4.52
N ILE A 112 0.13 15.87 -4.07
CA ILE A 112 -0.14 14.68 -3.26
C ILE A 112 -0.91 15.07 -1.99
N ARG A 113 -0.42 16.07 -1.23
CA ARG A 113 -1.13 16.56 -0.03
C ARG A 113 -2.52 17.07 -0.36
N ARG A 114 -2.67 17.86 -1.43
CA ARG A 114 -3.97 18.36 -1.88
C ARG A 114 -4.95 17.22 -2.11
N LEU A 115 -4.54 16.14 -2.79
CA LEU A 115 -5.41 14.98 -3.00
C LEU A 115 -5.71 14.22 -1.70
N GLN A 116 -4.70 14.03 -0.83
CA GLN A 116 -4.88 13.38 0.47
C GLN A 116 -5.80 14.17 1.42
N ASP A 117 -5.78 15.50 1.35
CA ASP A 117 -6.64 16.35 2.18
C ASP A 117 -8.07 16.45 1.63
N ASN A 118 -8.35 15.90 0.44
CA ASN A 118 -9.65 15.94 -0.22
C ASN A 118 -10.12 14.53 -0.65
N PRO A 119 -10.42 13.64 0.32
CA PRO A 119 -10.98 12.33 0.02
C PRO A 119 -12.35 12.45 -0.65
N SER A 120 -12.68 11.49 -1.53
CA SER A 120 -13.98 11.41 -2.21
C SER A 120 -15.14 11.24 -1.23
N TYR A 121 -14.89 10.62 -0.07
CA TYR A 121 -15.85 10.51 1.02
C TYR A 121 -15.13 10.52 2.37
N THR A 122 -15.71 11.19 3.36
CA THR A 122 -15.31 11.10 4.78
C THR A 122 -16.53 10.75 5.61
N HIS A 123 -16.46 9.67 6.37
CA HIS A 123 -17.59 9.24 7.17
C HIS A 123 -17.78 10.16 8.38
N PRO A 124 -18.96 10.78 8.59
CA PRO A 124 -19.14 11.81 9.62
C PRO A 124 -19.04 11.29 11.06
N ALA A 125 -19.44 10.04 11.32
CA ALA A 125 -19.38 9.45 12.67
C ALA A 125 -18.12 8.61 12.92
N LEU A 126 -17.79 7.68 12.02
CA LEU A 126 -16.65 6.77 12.14
C LEU A 126 -15.30 7.40 11.74
N GLY A 127 -15.29 8.48 10.95
CA GLY A 127 -14.07 9.22 10.63
C GLY A 127 -13.11 8.56 9.63
N PHE A 128 -13.52 7.50 8.93
CA PHE A 128 -12.72 6.93 7.84
C PHE A 128 -12.85 7.75 6.56
N HIS A 129 -11.88 7.59 5.66
CA HIS A 129 -11.80 8.27 4.37
C HIS A 129 -11.76 7.27 3.21
N VAL A 130 -12.47 7.57 2.13
CA VAL A 130 -12.45 6.77 0.89
C VAL A 130 -12.00 7.65 -0.27
N TYR A 131 -11.04 7.17 -1.04
CA TYR A 131 -10.55 7.78 -2.27
C TYR A 131 -11.00 6.91 -3.43
N ASP A 132 -11.74 7.50 -4.37
CA ASP A 132 -12.19 6.81 -5.57
C ASP A 132 -11.03 6.44 -6.51
N THR A 133 -11.39 5.83 -7.64
CA THR A 133 -10.46 5.38 -8.68
C THR A 133 -9.67 6.51 -9.33
N ASP A 134 -10.25 7.71 -9.45
CA ASP A 134 -9.57 8.84 -10.08
C ASP A 134 -8.55 9.46 -9.12
N ALA A 135 -8.99 9.76 -7.89
CA ALA A 135 -8.11 10.28 -6.84
C ALA A 135 -6.94 9.33 -6.56
N THR A 136 -7.22 8.03 -6.48
CA THR A 136 -6.20 7.00 -6.25
C THR A 136 -5.28 6.82 -7.46
N GLY A 137 -5.81 6.90 -8.69
CA GLY A 137 -5.02 6.89 -9.92
C GLY A 137 -4.02 8.03 -10.00
N TRP A 138 -4.45 9.25 -9.66
CA TRP A 138 -3.59 10.41 -9.56
C TRP A 138 -2.53 10.26 -8.47
N LEU A 139 -2.91 9.83 -7.26
CA LEU A 139 -1.95 9.57 -6.18
C LEU A 139 -0.87 8.58 -6.61
N HIS A 140 -1.25 7.48 -7.27
CA HIS A 140 -0.32 6.45 -7.77
C HIS A 140 0.74 7.04 -8.70
N VAL A 141 0.34 7.80 -9.72
CA VAL A 141 1.30 8.38 -10.68
C VAL A 141 2.12 9.51 -10.08
N LEU A 142 1.56 10.31 -9.18
CA LEU A 142 2.25 11.41 -8.53
C LEU A 142 3.34 10.92 -7.56
N TYR A 143 3.06 9.86 -6.78
CA TYR A 143 4.07 9.23 -5.93
C TYR A 143 5.22 8.67 -6.77
N LYS A 144 4.93 7.98 -7.88
CA LYS A 144 5.97 7.50 -8.80
C LYS A 144 6.78 8.64 -9.42
N ALA A 145 6.12 9.69 -9.89
CA ALA A 145 6.78 10.87 -10.46
C ALA A 145 7.71 11.55 -9.44
N GLN A 146 7.31 11.57 -8.17
CA GLN A 146 8.12 12.07 -7.07
C GLN A 146 9.33 11.17 -6.79
N ASP A 147 9.12 9.86 -6.72
CA ASP A 147 10.17 8.88 -6.45
C ASP A 147 11.25 8.88 -7.53
N VAL A 148 10.86 8.95 -8.81
CA VAL A 148 11.79 9.11 -9.93
C VAL A 148 12.72 10.30 -9.70
N ARG A 149 12.16 11.47 -9.39
CA ARG A 149 12.95 12.70 -9.19
C ARG A 149 13.82 12.63 -7.94
N LYS A 150 13.31 12.08 -6.84
CA LYS A 150 14.08 11.87 -5.60
C LYS A 150 15.27 10.93 -5.85
N ASN A 151 15.05 9.85 -6.59
CA ASN A 151 16.10 8.89 -6.92
C ASN A 151 17.15 9.49 -7.85
N ILE A 152 16.75 10.21 -8.90
CA ILE A 152 17.67 10.97 -9.79
C ILE A 152 18.52 11.96 -8.98
N LEU A 153 17.91 12.68 -8.03
CA LEU A 153 18.62 13.61 -7.15
C LEU A 153 19.62 12.89 -6.22
N ALA A 154 19.26 11.71 -5.71
CA ALA A 154 20.11 10.90 -4.84
C ALA A 154 21.26 10.20 -5.60
N SER A 155 21.08 9.91 -6.88
CA SER A 155 22.01 9.15 -7.73
C SER A 155 22.94 10.02 -8.57
N HIS A 156 23.14 11.28 -8.20
CA HIS A 156 23.94 12.25 -8.98
C HIS A 156 23.46 12.42 -10.43
N LEU A 157 22.14 12.46 -10.61
CA LEU A 157 21.44 12.64 -11.89
C LEU A 157 21.55 11.43 -12.83
N ASP A 158 21.60 10.21 -12.29
CA ASP A 158 21.54 8.99 -13.12
C ASP A 158 20.15 8.86 -13.79
N PRO A 159 20.05 8.85 -15.13
CA PRO A 159 18.78 8.71 -15.84
C PRO A 159 18.17 7.31 -15.78
N SER A 160 18.90 6.28 -15.33
CA SER A 160 18.42 4.88 -15.31
C SER A 160 17.11 4.71 -14.52
N PHE A 161 16.90 5.53 -13.49
CA PHE A 161 15.69 5.52 -12.67
C PHE A 161 14.41 5.88 -13.44
N VAL A 162 14.52 6.54 -14.59
CA VAL A 162 13.37 6.77 -15.46
C VAL A 162 12.97 5.49 -16.20
N ASP A 163 13.95 4.69 -16.63
CA ASP A 163 13.73 3.44 -17.38
C ASP A 163 13.17 2.32 -16.50
N ASP A 164 13.56 2.30 -15.22
CA ASP A 164 13.11 1.29 -14.26
C ASP A 164 11.68 1.53 -13.74
N THR A 165 11.08 2.68 -14.07
CA THR A 165 9.78 3.06 -13.56
C THR A 165 8.64 2.42 -14.37
N ASN A 166 7.87 1.58 -13.70
CA ASN A 166 6.72 0.89 -14.29
C ASN A 166 5.41 1.35 -13.63
N ILE A 167 4.49 1.88 -14.43
CA ILE A 167 3.15 2.28 -13.96
C ILE A 167 2.31 1.07 -13.53
N ASN A 168 2.54 -0.09 -14.14
CA ASN A 168 1.81 -1.33 -13.90
C ASN A 168 2.37 -2.13 -12.71
N LYS A 169 2.95 -1.44 -11.72
CA LYS A 169 3.43 -2.03 -10.47
C LYS A 169 3.21 -1.06 -9.32
N LEU A 170 2.82 -1.56 -8.15
CA LEU A 170 2.91 -0.82 -6.91
C LEU A 170 4.37 -0.69 -6.45
N THR A 171 4.62 0.12 -5.43
CA THR A 171 5.97 0.40 -4.89
C THR A 171 6.60 -0.84 -4.26
N ASP A 172 5.80 -1.75 -3.70
CA ASP A 172 6.23 -3.06 -3.18
C ASP A 172 6.55 -4.10 -4.28
N GLY A 173 6.32 -3.74 -5.56
CA GLY A 173 6.54 -4.60 -6.71
C GLY A 173 5.29 -5.39 -7.16
N THR A 174 4.16 -5.29 -6.45
CA THR A 174 2.91 -5.95 -6.80
C THR A 174 2.48 -5.54 -8.22
N PRO A 175 2.27 -6.50 -9.15
CA PRO A 175 1.87 -6.18 -10.51
C PRO A 175 0.42 -5.68 -10.57
N LEU A 176 0.20 -4.71 -11.45
CA LEU A 176 -1.11 -4.14 -11.76
C LEU A 176 -1.54 -4.55 -13.17
N TYR A 177 -2.82 -4.88 -13.31
CA TYR A 177 -3.44 -5.36 -14.55
C TYR A 177 -4.67 -4.52 -14.89
N GLU A 178 -5.13 -4.67 -16.13
CA GLU A 178 -6.41 -4.11 -16.52
C GLU A 178 -7.56 -4.69 -15.68
N PRO A 179 -8.43 -3.84 -15.14
CA PRO A 179 -9.61 -4.29 -14.40
C PRO A 179 -10.69 -4.80 -15.36
N GLU A 180 -11.54 -5.71 -14.88
CA GLU A 180 -12.78 -6.05 -15.57
C GLU A 180 -13.68 -4.81 -15.67
N LEU A 181 -14.09 -4.46 -16.90
CA LEU A 181 -14.90 -3.27 -17.17
C LEU A 181 -16.22 -3.31 -16.39
N GLY A 182 -16.56 -2.20 -15.74
CA GLY A 182 -17.78 -2.07 -14.94
C GLY A 182 -17.76 -2.81 -13.60
N LYS A 183 -16.61 -3.37 -13.18
CA LYS A 183 -16.43 -4.04 -11.88
C LYS A 183 -15.44 -3.33 -10.95
N LEU A 184 -15.11 -2.07 -11.23
CA LEU A 184 -14.38 -1.24 -10.28
C LEU A 184 -15.23 -1.06 -9.02
N PRO A 185 -14.64 -1.22 -7.81
CA PRO A 185 -15.35 -0.93 -6.57
C PRO A 185 -15.86 0.51 -6.58
N ARG A 186 -17.06 0.72 -6.05
CA ARG A 186 -17.65 2.06 -5.91
C ARG A 186 -17.50 2.56 -4.49
N VAL A 187 -17.43 3.87 -4.31
CA VAL A 187 -17.30 4.50 -2.98
C VAL A 187 -18.44 4.05 -2.07
N GLU A 188 -19.67 3.99 -2.58
CA GLU A 188 -20.84 3.60 -1.79
C GLU A 188 -20.75 2.15 -1.31
N GLU A 189 -20.22 1.24 -2.14
CA GLU A 189 -20.04 -0.17 -1.76
C GLU A 189 -18.98 -0.34 -0.67
N VAL A 190 -17.94 0.50 -0.69
CA VAL A 190 -16.91 0.53 0.35
C VAL A 190 -17.47 1.07 1.66
N VAL A 191 -18.24 2.16 1.58
CA VAL A 191 -18.90 2.77 2.75
C VAL A 191 -19.85 1.78 3.41
N ASP A 192 -20.76 1.18 2.64
CA ASP A 192 -21.73 0.18 3.14
C ASP A 192 -21.03 -1.01 3.81
N ALA A 193 -19.89 -1.45 3.25
CA ALA A 193 -19.12 -2.55 3.81
C ALA A 193 -18.47 -2.18 5.15
N LEU A 194 -17.87 -0.98 5.27
CA LEU A 194 -17.24 -0.50 6.50
C LEU A 194 -18.26 -0.22 7.60
N GLU A 195 -19.37 0.45 7.27
CA GLU A 195 -20.47 0.73 8.22
C GLU A 195 -21.09 -0.55 8.79
N GLY A 196 -21.09 -1.64 8.01
CA GLY A 196 -21.59 -2.93 8.44
C GLY A 196 -20.69 -3.71 9.41
N ILE A 197 -19.47 -3.22 9.69
CA ILE A 197 -18.51 -3.89 10.58
C ILE A 197 -18.75 -3.43 12.03
N THR A 198 -18.93 -4.39 12.93
CA THR A 198 -19.28 -4.12 14.33
C THR A 198 -18.04 -3.96 15.23
N LEU A 199 -17.07 -3.14 14.83
CA LEU A 199 -15.89 -2.78 15.64
C LEU A 199 -16.07 -1.40 16.29
N PRO A 200 -15.31 -1.06 17.34
CA PRO A 200 -15.34 0.28 17.93
C PRO A 200 -14.94 1.38 16.94
N ALA A 201 -15.58 2.55 17.03
CA ALA A 201 -15.42 3.66 16.08
C ALA A 201 -13.96 4.12 15.88
N LYS A 202 -13.12 4.04 16.91
CA LYS A 202 -11.70 4.42 16.83
C LYS A 202 -10.88 3.59 15.82
N VAL A 203 -11.30 2.35 15.54
CA VAL A 203 -10.63 1.49 14.55
C VAL A 203 -10.75 2.11 13.16
N PHE A 204 -11.78 2.92 12.94
CA PHE A 204 -12.04 3.55 11.66
C PHE A 204 -11.50 4.99 11.58
N HIS A 205 -11.13 5.57 12.72
CA HIS A 205 -10.73 6.98 12.78
C HIS A 205 -9.47 7.20 11.94
N ASP A 206 -9.55 8.11 10.98
CA ASP A 206 -8.49 8.41 10.00
C ASP A 206 -8.06 7.22 9.13
N TYR A 207 -8.77 6.09 9.16
CA TYR A 207 -8.52 4.93 8.30
C TYR A 207 -8.81 5.26 6.83
N LYS A 208 -7.92 4.88 5.92
CA LYS A 208 -8.00 5.28 4.50
C LYS A 208 -8.21 4.09 3.58
N VAL A 209 -9.23 4.14 2.74
CA VAL A 209 -9.43 3.17 1.66
C VAL A 209 -9.12 3.84 0.33
N TYR A 210 -8.12 3.32 -0.39
CA TYR A 210 -7.79 3.76 -1.74
C TYR A 210 -8.31 2.75 -2.76
N ILE A 211 -9.27 3.14 -3.58
CA ILE A 211 -9.81 2.29 -4.64
C ILE A 211 -8.92 2.42 -5.87
N LEU A 212 -8.16 1.38 -6.21
CA LEU A 212 -7.27 1.39 -7.36
C LEU A 212 -8.08 1.37 -8.67
N PRO A 213 -7.67 2.13 -9.69
CA PRO A 213 -8.21 2.01 -11.05
C PRO A 213 -7.64 0.78 -11.81
N PHE A 214 -7.06 -0.17 -11.08
CA PHE A 214 -6.36 -1.34 -11.60
C PHE A 214 -6.79 -2.61 -10.86
N SER A 215 -6.53 -3.76 -11.48
CA SER A 215 -6.54 -5.04 -10.78
C SER A 215 -5.17 -5.36 -10.20
N MET A 216 -5.13 -5.96 -9.02
CA MET A 216 -3.91 -6.53 -8.42
C MET A 216 -3.77 -8.05 -8.71
N GLY A 217 -4.48 -8.55 -9.73
CA GLY A 217 -4.40 -9.93 -10.19
C GLY A 217 -5.09 -10.90 -9.22
N GLU A 218 -4.30 -11.71 -8.53
CA GLU A 218 -4.81 -12.77 -7.63
C GLU A 218 -5.31 -12.22 -6.28
N ILE A 219 -4.86 -11.02 -5.92
CA ILE A 219 -5.34 -10.29 -4.74
C ILE A 219 -6.29 -9.17 -5.15
N SER A 220 -7.09 -8.74 -4.18
CA SER A 220 -8.13 -7.72 -4.38
C SER A 220 -8.06 -6.64 -3.32
N GLY A 221 -7.26 -6.86 -2.28
CA GLY A 221 -6.99 -5.93 -1.20
C GLY A 221 -5.53 -6.07 -0.80
N LEU A 222 -4.97 -4.99 -0.27
CA LEU A 222 -3.73 -4.96 0.50
C LEU A 222 -3.96 -4.05 1.70
N GLY A 223 -4.08 -4.63 2.89
CA GLY A 223 -4.23 -3.93 4.15
C GLY A 223 -2.88 -3.57 4.77
N SER A 224 -2.84 -2.42 5.44
CA SER A 224 -1.70 -1.98 6.24
C SER A 224 -2.17 -1.17 7.46
N GLU A 225 -1.23 -0.66 8.24
CA GLU A 225 -1.52 0.24 9.36
C GLU A 225 -2.11 1.56 8.82
N GLY A 226 -3.37 1.84 9.16
CA GLY A 226 -4.08 3.08 8.82
C GLY A 226 -4.65 3.15 7.40
N TYR A 227 -4.42 2.15 6.54
CA TYR A 227 -4.99 2.17 5.20
C TYR A 227 -5.16 0.78 4.55
N MET A 228 -5.92 0.74 3.45
CA MET A 228 -5.87 -0.36 2.49
C MET A 228 -5.92 0.14 1.05
N LEU A 229 -5.37 -0.67 0.14
CA LEU A 229 -5.60 -0.58 -1.30
C LEU A 229 -6.65 -1.60 -1.70
N LEU A 230 -7.66 -1.19 -2.47
CA LEU A 230 -8.70 -2.07 -2.99
C LEU A 230 -8.63 -2.12 -4.51
N GLY A 231 -8.36 -3.29 -5.07
CA GLY A 231 -8.26 -3.53 -6.51
C GLY A 231 -9.54 -4.16 -7.07
N ALA A 232 -9.77 -3.92 -8.36
CA ALA A 232 -10.81 -4.64 -9.09
C ALA A 232 -10.37 -6.08 -9.44
N PRO A 233 -11.34 -6.97 -9.72
CA PRO A 233 -11.01 -8.25 -10.33
C PRO A 233 -10.37 -8.06 -11.73
N PRO A 234 -9.46 -8.97 -12.13
CA PRO A 234 -8.87 -8.92 -13.46
C PRO A 234 -9.89 -9.35 -14.52
N VAL A 235 -9.61 -9.00 -15.77
CA VAL A 235 -10.48 -9.32 -16.91
C VAL A 235 -10.76 -10.84 -16.99
N ASN A 236 -12.00 -11.21 -17.32
CA ASN A 236 -12.49 -12.58 -17.44
C ASN A 236 -12.42 -13.41 -16.14
N CYS A 237 -12.41 -12.75 -14.97
CA CYS A 237 -12.42 -13.45 -13.70
C CYS A 237 -13.83 -13.55 -13.10
N THR A 238 -14.19 -14.77 -12.67
CA THR A 238 -15.38 -15.00 -11.85
C THR A 238 -15.06 -14.63 -10.42
N VAL A 239 -15.74 -13.59 -9.92
CA VAL A 239 -15.63 -13.15 -8.54
C VAL A 239 -16.66 -13.84 -7.66
N MET A 240 -16.26 -14.10 -6.42
CA MET A 240 -17.19 -14.56 -5.39
C MET A 240 -18.27 -13.50 -5.15
N GLU A 241 -19.47 -13.95 -4.77
CA GLU A 241 -20.51 -13.05 -4.28
C GLU A 241 -20.01 -12.28 -3.05
N HIS A 242 -20.29 -10.97 -2.98
CA HIS A 242 -19.86 -10.09 -1.88
C HIS A 242 -18.34 -9.97 -1.67
N GLN A 243 -17.53 -10.16 -2.72
CA GLN A 243 -16.06 -10.05 -2.66
C GLN A 243 -15.56 -8.75 -2.01
N ILE A 244 -16.21 -7.61 -2.28
CA ILE A 244 -15.78 -6.30 -1.74
C ILE A 244 -15.96 -6.28 -0.22
N ALA A 245 -17.15 -6.62 0.27
CA ALA A 245 -17.41 -6.70 1.71
C ALA A 245 -16.49 -7.72 2.41
N PHE A 246 -16.25 -8.86 1.76
CA PHE A 246 -15.26 -9.84 2.23
C PHE A 246 -13.88 -9.19 2.39
N THR A 247 -13.37 -8.58 1.31
CA THR A 247 -12.00 -8.07 1.23
C THR A 247 -11.82 -6.94 2.24
N ILE A 248 -12.73 -5.98 2.30
CA ILE A 248 -12.67 -4.86 3.24
C ILE A 248 -12.60 -5.34 4.68
N ALA A 249 -13.47 -6.27 5.09
CA ALA A 249 -13.47 -6.76 6.46
C ALA A 249 -12.23 -7.58 6.81
N HIS A 250 -11.64 -8.29 5.83
CA HIS A 250 -10.36 -8.98 5.99
C HIS A 250 -9.19 -7.99 6.14
N GLU A 251 -9.04 -7.05 5.21
CA GLU A 251 -7.96 -6.05 5.24
C GLU A 251 -8.07 -5.12 6.46
N LEU A 252 -9.29 -4.84 6.94
CA LEU A 252 -9.47 -4.13 8.21
C LEU A 252 -8.97 -4.96 9.40
N GLY A 253 -9.07 -6.29 9.33
CA GLY A 253 -8.43 -7.18 10.30
C GLY A 253 -6.91 -7.05 10.31
N HIS A 254 -6.29 -6.86 9.15
CA HIS A 254 -4.87 -6.50 9.06
C HIS A 254 -4.56 -5.15 9.72
N HIS A 255 -5.37 -4.13 9.43
CA HIS A 255 -5.25 -2.84 10.09
C HIS A 255 -5.34 -2.97 11.62
N VAL A 256 -6.30 -3.74 12.14
CA VAL A 256 -6.49 -3.92 13.59
C VAL A 256 -5.26 -4.53 14.24
N HIS A 257 -4.70 -5.62 13.70
CA HIS A 257 -3.53 -6.23 14.34
C HIS A 257 -2.30 -5.32 14.24
N MET A 258 -2.02 -4.71 13.09
CA MET A 258 -0.84 -3.86 12.92
C MET A 258 -0.89 -2.62 13.83
N THR A 259 -2.08 -2.07 14.05
CA THR A 259 -2.26 -0.82 14.83
C THR A 259 -2.32 -1.08 16.33
N PHE A 260 -3.05 -2.12 16.76
CA PHE A 260 -3.37 -2.30 18.18
C PHE A 260 -2.62 -3.49 18.80
N LEU A 261 -2.37 -4.55 18.03
CA LEU A 261 -1.68 -5.75 18.53
C LEU A 261 -0.17 -5.65 18.34
N GLY A 262 0.30 -5.14 17.21
CA GLY A 262 1.68 -5.21 16.73
C GLY A 262 1.73 -6.01 15.43
N SER A 263 2.48 -5.50 14.45
CA SER A 263 2.56 -6.06 13.09
C SER A 263 3.26 -7.41 13.05
N THR A 264 4.07 -7.72 14.05
CA THR A 264 4.84 -8.97 14.15
C THR A 264 4.78 -9.53 15.57
N TYR A 265 5.12 -10.82 15.72
CA TYR A 265 5.24 -11.44 17.04
C TYR A 265 6.23 -10.68 17.93
N GLU A 266 7.36 -10.25 17.38
CA GLU A 266 8.43 -9.56 18.11
C GLU A 266 8.00 -8.21 18.69
N GLU A 267 7.06 -7.52 18.03
CA GLU A 267 6.52 -6.24 18.49
C GLU A 267 5.63 -6.40 19.73
N ASN A 268 4.87 -7.49 19.81
CA ASN A 268 4.04 -7.79 20.99
C ASN A 268 3.89 -9.30 21.25
N PRO A 269 4.92 -9.95 21.80
CA PRO A 269 4.89 -11.40 22.01
C PRO A 269 3.73 -11.83 22.92
N LYS A 270 3.42 -11.04 23.95
CA LYS A 270 2.37 -11.38 24.92
C LYS A 270 0.98 -11.34 24.31
N GLY A 271 0.67 -10.30 23.53
CA GLY A 271 -0.62 -10.18 22.85
C GLY A 271 -0.80 -11.32 21.84
N TRP A 272 0.23 -11.59 21.05
CA TRP A 272 0.19 -12.69 20.09
C TRP A 272 0.10 -14.07 20.75
N GLU A 273 0.82 -14.31 21.86
CA GLU A 273 0.70 -15.54 22.66
C GLU A 273 -0.73 -15.74 23.21
N GLU A 274 -1.37 -14.68 23.69
CA GLU A 274 -2.75 -14.75 24.18
C GLU A 274 -3.70 -15.12 23.05
N TYR A 275 -3.61 -14.44 21.91
CA TYR A 275 -4.40 -14.76 20.72
C TYR A 275 -4.20 -16.21 20.27
N MET A 276 -2.93 -16.63 20.13
CA MET A 276 -2.57 -17.99 19.73
C MET A 276 -3.10 -19.02 20.73
N SER A 277 -3.06 -18.72 22.04
CA SER A 277 -3.63 -19.58 23.08
C SER A 277 -5.15 -19.73 22.96
N ILE A 278 -5.87 -18.65 22.63
CA ILE A 278 -7.32 -18.70 22.38
C ILE A 278 -7.61 -19.59 21.16
N ARG A 279 -6.83 -19.45 20.08
CA ARG A 279 -7.03 -20.19 18.83
C ARG A 279 -6.49 -21.61 18.82
N GLY A 280 -5.62 -21.97 19.77
CA GLY A 280 -4.87 -23.22 19.75
C GLY A 280 -3.81 -23.27 18.66
N ILE A 281 -3.22 -22.12 18.30
CA ILE A 281 -2.12 -22.02 17.35
C ILE A 281 -0.83 -22.35 18.10
N PRO A 282 -0.11 -23.43 17.74
CA PRO A 282 1.03 -23.90 18.54
C PRO A 282 2.32 -23.10 18.34
N LEU A 283 2.46 -22.44 17.20
CA LEU A 283 3.65 -21.70 16.83
C LEU A 283 3.27 -20.53 15.92
N TRP A 284 3.93 -19.41 16.12
CA TRP A 284 3.80 -18.26 15.24
C TRP A 284 4.30 -18.62 13.84
N SER A 285 3.48 -18.33 12.83
CA SER A 285 3.92 -18.31 11.43
C SER A 285 3.60 -16.94 10.88
N ALA A 286 4.64 -16.29 10.35
CA ALA A 286 4.49 -15.08 9.55
C ALA A 286 3.81 -15.41 8.21
N ASP A 287 3.53 -14.34 7.47
CA ASP A 287 3.04 -14.35 6.10
C ASP A 287 3.72 -15.39 5.19
N GLY A 288 2.97 -15.82 4.18
CA GLY A 288 3.45 -16.69 3.12
C GLY A 288 2.93 -16.21 1.77
N ASP A 289 3.55 -16.68 0.69
CA ASP A 289 3.08 -16.35 -0.66
C ASP A 289 1.57 -16.63 -0.78
N ILE A 290 0.83 -15.74 -1.45
CA ILE A 290 -0.63 -15.84 -1.59
C ILE A 290 -1.04 -17.23 -2.06
N ASN A 291 -2.06 -17.81 -1.43
CA ASN A 291 -2.55 -19.19 -1.67
C ASN A 291 -1.50 -20.31 -1.45
N SER A 292 -0.38 -20.02 -0.80
CA SER A 292 0.59 -21.05 -0.39
C SER A 292 0.17 -21.73 0.91
N ARG A 293 0.79 -22.86 1.20
CA ARG A 293 0.63 -23.53 2.50
C ARG A 293 0.99 -22.62 3.67
N ALA A 294 2.08 -21.85 3.54
CA ALA A 294 2.53 -20.93 4.58
C ALA A 294 1.48 -19.83 4.84
N TRP A 295 0.84 -19.33 3.79
CA TRP A 295 -0.27 -18.38 3.92
C TRP A 295 -1.45 -18.97 4.69
N PHE A 296 -1.89 -20.18 4.34
CA PHE A 296 -2.98 -20.85 5.05
C PHE A 296 -2.65 -21.19 6.51
N GLU A 297 -1.37 -21.29 6.87
CA GLU A 297 -0.87 -21.56 8.23
C GLU A 297 -0.52 -20.26 8.99
N SER A 298 -0.59 -19.08 8.34
CA SER A 298 -0.21 -17.78 8.92
C SER A 298 -1.12 -17.36 10.07
N THR A 299 -0.48 -16.88 11.14
CA THR A 299 -1.17 -16.35 12.32
C THR A 299 -1.87 -15.03 12.01
N GLU A 300 -1.22 -14.16 11.22
CA GLU A 300 -1.73 -12.83 10.83
C GLU A 300 -2.97 -12.95 9.93
N GLU A 301 -2.92 -13.87 8.96
CA GLU A 301 -4.04 -14.18 8.07
C GLU A 301 -5.21 -14.78 8.84
N THR A 302 -4.91 -15.63 9.83
CA THR A 302 -5.95 -16.18 10.71
C THR A 302 -6.60 -15.08 11.54
N PHE A 303 -5.83 -14.09 12.01
CA PHE A 303 -6.38 -12.97 12.75
C PHE A 303 -7.30 -12.11 11.88
N ALA A 304 -6.87 -11.78 10.66
CA ALA A 304 -7.66 -11.01 9.71
C ALA A 304 -8.98 -11.73 9.35
N GLU A 305 -8.91 -13.05 9.16
CA GLU A 305 -10.09 -13.87 8.92
C GLU A 305 -11.02 -13.95 10.15
N ASP A 306 -10.48 -14.07 11.36
CA ASP A 306 -11.26 -14.04 12.60
C ASP A 306 -12.01 -12.71 12.76
N VAL A 307 -11.35 -11.56 12.48
CA VAL A 307 -12.01 -10.24 12.46
C VAL A 307 -13.15 -10.22 11.44
N ARG A 308 -12.89 -10.66 10.20
CA ARG A 308 -13.90 -10.70 9.14
C ARG A 308 -15.12 -11.52 9.54
N VAL A 309 -14.95 -12.73 10.08
CA VAL A 309 -16.10 -13.60 10.37
C VAL A 309 -16.84 -13.24 11.66
N LEU A 310 -16.16 -12.64 12.64
CA LEU A 310 -16.75 -12.31 13.95
C LEU A 310 -17.39 -10.92 14.00
N PHE A 311 -16.82 -9.97 13.25
CA PHE A 311 -17.22 -8.55 13.28
C PHE A 311 -17.67 -8.01 11.93
N GLY A 312 -17.33 -8.68 10.82
CA GLY A 312 -17.79 -8.27 9.50
C GLY A 312 -19.30 -8.38 9.33
N ALA A 313 -19.85 -7.56 8.43
CA ALA A 313 -21.24 -7.65 8.02
C ALA A 313 -21.61 -9.06 7.54
N LYS A 314 -22.91 -9.40 7.54
CA LYS A 314 -23.40 -10.73 7.12
C LYS A 314 -22.84 -11.17 5.77
N GLN A 315 -22.71 -10.23 4.82
CA GLN A 315 -22.14 -10.43 3.50
C GLN A 315 -20.67 -10.88 3.58
N ALA A 316 -19.85 -10.16 4.33
CA ALA A 316 -18.43 -10.48 4.54
C ALA A 316 -18.24 -11.82 5.26
N ALA A 317 -19.07 -12.08 6.28
CA ALA A 317 -19.01 -13.26 7.13
C ALA A 317 -19.68 -14.51 6.53
N SER A 318 -20.32 -14.39 5.36
CA SER A 318 -21.06 -15.48 4.69
C SER A 318 -20.16 -16.57 4.12
N TRP A 319 -18.92 -16.21 3.78
CA TRP A 319 -17.94 -17.14 3.24
C TRP A 319 -17.14 -17.84 4.34
N PRO A 320 -16.74 -19.11 4.11
CA PRO A 320 -15.94 -19.87 5.07
C PRO A 320 -14.66 -19.15 5.47
N HIS A 321 -14.18 -19.47 6.67
CA HIS A 321 -12.85 -19.07 7.13
C HIS A 321 -11.76 -19.74 6.27
N GLY A 322 -10.83 -18.95 5.75
CA GLY A 322 -9.87 -19.34 4.73
C GLY A 322 -8.67 -20.14 5.24
N THR A 323 -8.32 -20.06 6.52
CA THR A 323 -7.09 -20.68 7.06
C THR A 323 -7.28 -22.08 7.64
N VAL A 324 -6.16 -22.78 7.90
CA VAL A 324 -6.16 -24.15 8.46
C VAL A 324 -6.82 -24.25 9.85
N TYR A 325 -6.93 -23.13 10.56
CA TYR A 325 -7.45 -23.08 11.93
C TYR A 325 -8.98 -23.04 12.01
N LYS A 326 -9.67 -23.07 10.85
CA LYS A 326 -11.13 -23.17 10.69
C LYS A 326 -11.88 -22.00 11.31
N ASP A 327 -13.19 -21.96 11.03
CA ASP A 327 -14.09 -20.91 11.50
C ASP A 327 -14.26 -20.94 13.03
N PRO A 328 -13.89 -19.87 13.76
CA PRO A 328 -14.01 -19.80 15.22
C PRO A 328 -15.45 -19.87 15.71
N ARG A 329 -16.44 -19.49 14.89
CA ARG A 329 -17.87 -19.50 15.26
C ARG A 329 -18.42 -20.91 15.52
N ARG A 330 -17.68 -21.94 15.11
CA ARG A 330 -18.02 -23.35 15.39
C ARG A 330 -17.82 -23.74 16.85
N ASP A 331 -17.01 -22.98 17.60
CA ASP A 331 -16.84 -23.11 19.04
C ASP A 331 -17.25 -21.79 19.72
N PRO A 332 -18.44 -21.71 20.33
CA PRO A 332 -18.93 -20.49 20.96
C PRO A 332 -18.01 -19.94 22.06
N ALA A 333 -17.27 -20.80 22.76
CA ALA A 333 -16.36 -20.36 23.82
C ALA A 333 -15.12 -19.68 23.22
N VAL A 334 -14.57 -20.24 22.14
CA VAL A 334 -13.46 -19.64 21.39
C VAL A 334 -13.91 -18.31 20.76
N ALA A 335 -15.05 -18.30 20.07
CA ALA A 335 -15.59 -17.09 19.45
C ALA A 335 -15.80 -15.96 20.46
N GLN A 336 -16.37 -16.26 21.63
CA GLN A 336 -16.58 -15.26 22.67
C GLN A 336 -15.26 -14.74 23.25
N ARG A 337 -14.27 -15.61 23.48
CA ARG A 337 -12.95 -15.18 23.97
C ARG A 337 -12.23 -14.30 22.96
N LEU A 338 -12.32 -14.61 21.66
CA LEU A 338 -11.75 -13.78 20.60
C LEU A 338 -12.40 -12.40 20.53
N LYS A 339 -13.74 -12.34 20.64
CA LYS A 339 -14.45 -11.06 20.68
C LYS A 339 -13.98 -10.19 21.84
N VAL A 340 -13.94 -10.74 23.05
CA VAL A 340 -13.45 -10.02 24.24
C VAL A 340 -12.00 -9.58 24.05
N PHE A 341 -11.14 -10.43 23.49
CA PHE A 341 -9.74 -10.10 23.22
C PHE A 341 -9.64 -8.91 22.26
N ILE A 342 -10.33 -8.95 21.11
CA ILE A 342 -10.29 -7.91 20.06
C ILE A 342 -10.97 -6.61 20.50
N ASP A 343 -12.04 -6.69 21.29
CA ASP A 343 -12.67 -5.52 21.90
C ASP A 343 -11.70 -4.86 22.90
N THR A 344 -11.07 -5.65 23.78
CA THR A 344 -10.13 -5.14 24.81
C THR A 344 -8.88 -4.52 24.20
N LEU A 345 -8.13 -5.32 23.44
CA LEU A 345 -7.82 -4.97 22.06
C LEU A 345 -7.71 -3.49 21.70
N THR A 346 -8.78 -3.10 21.04
CA THR A 346 -9.00 -1.80 20.50
C THR A 346 -9.35 -0.80 21.62
N ASP A 347 -9.90 -1.22 22.76
CA ASP A 347 -10.24 -0.42 23.97
C ASP A 347 -9.10 0.22 24.74
N THR A 348 -7.87 -0.29 24.66
CA THR A 348 -6.80 0.09 25.61
C THR A 348 -5.76 1.15 25.17
N CYS A 349 -6.03 2.00 24.16
CA CYS A 349 -5.07 3.03 23.73
C CYS A 349 -5.59 4.47 23.91
#